data_AF-A0A2W1AIM2-F1
#
_entry.id   AF-A0A2W1AIM2-F1
#
_cell.length_a   1.000
_cell.length_b   1.000
_cell.length_c   1.000
_cell.angle_alpha   90.00
_cell.angle_beta   90.00
_cell.angle_gamma   90.00
#
_symmetry.space_group_name_H-M   'P 1'
#
loop_
_entity.id
_entity.type
_entity.pdbx_description
1 polymer ?
#
loop_
_entity_poly.entity_id
_entity_poly.type
_entity_poly.pdbx_seq_one_letter_code
_entity_poly.pdbx_strand_id
1 'polypeptide(L)'
;MRRSTVHETRVTGTHHRLQIPRRFRQTLHHHSAIALQMLKRILPQGHGFVPAARPAAAIRNRQVTARPDPIADGFDVDAGKSSRSTLTYLWTDRDARPDRSAIAARPPMSFATAPRHPVAASPIRHRWPRLALLLFALVGLAAAACGSGTSPPNAPPASRTLADGSLAPPAPPVPDGPLNDDLIADLDRAFLGDGLGIDTTGAFFRIGAAQDPRVAWLLADLMRFFPDPPTASAVVQAFEQLTDTHVPPGINWITMTNWLFAWDTPAPPGYVNWKRIPFERVEPAWAPFFDDQDADIDWRLITWGGVRIDDRPLSQVHVPCSRCIPALDDPALTDASGGAWYADAGLVFGLSVNGEARAYPKHIMEVHEMVNDTLGGRRIGIPYCTLCGSAQAYYTDQVPPGFETIELRTSGLLSRSNKVMFDFHTSSVFDTFRGVALSGPLQDQRYALEMLSVVTSTWGEWKAAYPDTTIVAQDGGIGASYPLNPLFGRDDNGPIFPIGGVDQRLPAQEPILGIETPDGQALAFPVAEARDALERGATVMLNGVHLMMAAGGLSAALADGTPIVTHQAFWFAWSQFHPQTARWSPSP
;
A
#
# COMPACT_ATOMS: atom_id res chain seq x y z
N MET A 1 -19.72 -56.08 -18.87
CA MET A 1 -19.12 -57.44 -18.80
C MET A 1 -17.66 -57.30 -18.34
N ARG A 2 -17.28 -58.06 -17.28
CA ARG A 2 -15.94 -58.44 -16.77
C ARG A 2 -14.90 -57.30 -16.52
N ARG A 3 -14.68 -56.82 -15.28
CA ARG A 3 -13.91 -57.34 -14.10
C ARG A 3 -12.36 -57.28 -14.19
N SER A 4 -11.80 -56.47 -13.28
CA SER A 4 -10.62 -56.72 -12.40
C SER A 4 -9.22 -56.83 -13.05
N THR A 5 -8.09 -56.43 -12.46
CA THR A 5 -7.72 -56.24 -11.04
C THR A 5 -6.39 -55.47 -10.91
N VAL A 6 -6.22 -54.82 -9.77
CA VAL A 6 -5.00 -54.24 -9.18
C VAL A 6 -3.97 -55.34 -8.86
N HIS A 7 -2.68 -55.06 -9.06
CA HIS A 7 -1.59 -55.77 -8.39
C HIS A 7 -0.55 -54.82 -7.79
N GLU A 8 -0.45 -54.95 -6.48
CA GLU A 8 0.54 -54.41 -5.56
C GLU A 8 1.77 -55.32 -5.60
N THR A 9 3.00 -54.78 -5.56
CA THR A 9 4.19 -55.58 -5.26
C THR A 9 5.17 -54.77 -4.43
N ARG A 10 5.44 -55.28 -3.24
CA ARG A 10 6.36 -54.76 -2.22
C ARG A 10 7.47 -55.79 -2.06
N VAL A 11 8.74 -55.48 -2.35
CA VAL A 11 9.91 -56.24 -1.84
C VAL A 11 11.17 -55.35 -1.78
N THR A 12 11.60 -55.13 -0.52
CA THR A 12 12.95 -55.05 0.09
C THR A 12 14.05 -54.14 -0.47
N GLY A 13 14.59 -53.33 0.45
CA GLY A 13 15.78 -52.52 0.25
C GLY A 13 17.11 -53.27 0.31
N THR A 14 18.12 -52.59 -0.21
CA THR A 14 19.55 -52.84 0.04
C THR A 14 20.24 -51.49 0.24
N HIS A 15 20.97 -51.39 1.35
CA HIS A 15 21.72 -50.20 1.77
C HIS A 15 22.96 -49.98 0.88
N HIS A 16 23.04 -48.82 0.22
CA HIS A 16 24.32 -48.30 -0.23
C HIS A 16 24.88 -47.28 0.77
N ARG A 17 25.96 -47.69 1.46
CA ARG A 17 26.83 -46.82 2.26
C ARG A 17 27.59 -45.87 1.32
N LEU A 18 27.30 -44.58 1.40
CA LEU A 18 28.21 -43.54 0.94
C LEU A 18 29.27 -43.29 2.03
N GLN A 19 30.53 -43.53 1.67
CA GLN A 19 31.70 -43.24 2.50
C GLN A 19 31.98 -41.74 2.51
N ILE A 20 32.04 -41.13 3.70
CA ILE A 20 32.48 -39.74 3.90
C ILE A 20 33.97 -39.76 4.29
N PRO A 21 34.85 -38.94 3.68
CA PRO A 21 36.27 -38.92 3.96
C PRO A 21 36.62 -38.52 5.41
N ARG A 22 37.61 -39.21 6.00
CA ARG A 22 38.18 -38.95 7.33
C ARG A 22 39.00 -37.64 7.37
N ARG A 23 38.35 -36.47 7.28
CA ARG A 23 38.90 -35.17 7.72
C ARG A 23 37.83 -34.20 8.25
N PHE A 24 36.70 -34.71 8.76
CA PHE A 24 35.60 -33.91 9.32
C PHE A 24 35.05 -34.52 10.63
N ARG A 25 35.93 -34.82 11.60
CA ARG A 25 35.53 -35.41 12.90
C ARG A 25 36.17 -34.75 14.13
N GLN A 26 36.66 -33.52 14.02
CA GLN A 26 37.36 -32.84 15.13
C GLN A 26 36.96 -31.38 15.40
N THR A 27 35.81 -30.91 14.91
CA THR A 27 35.36 -29.51 15.14
C THR A 27 33.95 -29.37 15.70
N LEU A 28 33.40 -30.44 16.29
CA LEU A 28 32.05 -30.45 16.89
C LEU A 28 32.01 -30.86 18.38
N HIS A 29 33.18 -31.01 19.02
CA HIS A 29 33.28 -31.27 20.47
C HIS A 29 33.94 -30.14 21.28
N HIS A 30 34.16 -28.96 20.69
CA HIS A 30 34.77 -27.81 21.39
C HIS A 30 33.81 -26.63 21.65
N HIS A 31 32.60 -26.62 21.08
CA HIS A 31 31.65 -25.51 21.27
C HIS A 31 30.53 -25.79 22.28
N SER A 32 30.37 -27.01 22.77
CA SER A 32 29.34 -27.36 23.77
C SER A 32 29.83 -27.32 25.23
N ALA A 33 31.13 -27.15 25.47
CA ALA A 33 31.72 -27.09 26.82
C ALA A 33 31.96 -25.65 27.34
N ILE A 34 31.99 -24.65 26.46
CA ILE A 34 32.21 -23.24 26.83
C ILE A 34 30.88 -22.55 27.21
N ALA A 35 29.75 -22.95 26.62
CA ALA A 35 28.43 -22.43 26.96
C ALA A 35 27.93 -22.88 28.35
N LEU A 36 28.42 -24.01 28.88
CA LEU A 36 27.99 -24.53 30.19
C LEU A 36 28.85 -24.02 31.37
N GLN A 37 30.00 -23.38 31.12
CA GLN A 37 30.83 -22.76 32.15
C GLN A 37 30.56 -21.26 32.35
N MET A 38 29.98 -20.55 31.37
CA MET A 38 29.58 -19.15 31.54
C MET A 38 28.24 -18.96 32.28
N LEU A 39 27.34 -19.95 32.25
CA LEU A 39 26.05 -19.87 32.94
C LEU A 39 26.10 -20.07 34.48
N LYS A 40 27.29 -20.33 35.05
CA LYS A 40 27.49 -20.53 36.50
C LYS A 40 28.16 -19.34 37.21
N ARG A 41 28.40 -18.22 36.52
CA ARG A 41 29.07 -17.02 37.08
C ARG A 41 28.19 -15.78 37.25
N ILE A 42 26.88 -15.87 36.99
CA ILE A 42 25.95 -14.73 37.15
C ILE A 42 24.77 -15.15 38.02
N LEU A 43 25.00 -15.34 39.32
CA LEU A 43 23.99 -15.31 40.37
C LEU A 43 24.65 -14.86 41.69
N PRO A 44 24.25 -13.73 42.31
CA PRO A 44 24.69 -13.37 43.64
C PRO A 44 23.92 -14.16 44.72
N GLN A 45 24.65 -14.62 45.72
CA GLN A 45 24.16 -15.29 46.92
C GLN A 45 23.55 -14.28 47.90
N GLY A 46 22.26 -14.45 48.20
CA GLY A 46 21.65 -14.41 49.54
C GLY A 46 21.49 -13.06 50.26
N HIS A 47 20.25 -12.70 50.61
CA HIS A 47 19.77 -12.58 52.00
C HIS A 47 18.23 -12.67 52.01
N GLY A 48 17.69 -13.46 52.95
CA GLY A 48 16.32 -13.97 52.89
C GLY A 48 15.25 -13.15 53.62
N PHE A 49 13.99 -13.48 53.36
CA PHE A 49 12.88 -13.35 54.30
C PHE A 49 11.73 -14.30 53.92
N VAL A 50 11.06 -14.84 54.93
CA VAL A 50 10.08 -15.95 54.92
C VAL A 50 8.70 -15.53 54.40
N PRO A 51 7.96 -16.35 53.62
CA PRO A 51 6.52 -16.16 53.43
C PRO A 51 5.69 -17.21 54.20
N ALA A 52 4.67 -16.72 54.90
CA ALA A 52 3.68 -17.51 55.62
C ALA A 52 2.61 -18.11 54.68
N ALA A 53 2.24 -19.36 54.94
CA ALA A 53 1.19 -20.10 54.28
C ALA A 53 -0.21 -19.80 54.86
N ARG A 54 -1.27 -19.92 54.05
CA ARG A 54 -2.62 -20.42 54.41
C ARG A 54 -3.55 -20.55 53.16
N PRO A 55 -4.64 -21.34 53.20
CA PRO A 55 -4.74 -22.53 52.35
C PRO A 55 -6.01 -22.61 51.46
N ALA A 56 -6.01 -23.63 50.59
CA ALA A 56 -7.11 -24.07 49.73
C ALA A 56 -8.37 -24.52 50.48
N ALA A 57 -9.54 -24.27 49.90
CA ALA A 57 -10.83 -24.81 50.32
C ALA A 57 -11.48 -25.65 49.22
N ALA A 58 -12.06 -26.76 49.65
CA ALA A 58 -12.43 -27.93 48.86
C ALA A 58 -13.88 -27.91 48.33
N ILE A 59 -14.05 -28.67 47.25
CA ILE A 59 -15.29 -29.09 46.61
C ILE A 59 -16.09 -30.04 47.53
N ARG A 60 -17.42 -29.88 47.59
CA ARG A 60 -18.35 -30.95 48.01
C ARG A 60 -19.59 -30.99 47.11
N ASN A 61 -19.81 -32.19 46.54
CA ASN A 61 -21.05 -32.65 45.91
C ASN A 61 -22.16 -32.86 46.94
N ARG A 62 -23.42 -32.62 46.55
CA ARG A 62 -24.58 -33.42 46.96
C ARG A 62 -25.67 -33.41 45.90
N GLN A 63 -26.37 -34.53 45.83
CA GLN A 63 -27.18 -35.05 44.74
C GLN A 63 -28.58 -35.40 45.30
N VAL A 64 -29.58 -35.57 44.42
CA VAL A 64 -30.87 -36.34 44.58
C VAL A 64 -32.04 -35.53 45.24
N THR A 65 -33.33 -35.48 44.84
CA THR A 65 -34.35 -36.34 44.12
C THR A 65 -35.56 -35.45 43.69
N ALA A 66 -36.19 -35.55 42.51
CA ALA A 66 -37.35 -36.37 42.04
C ALA A 66 -38.80 -35.78 42.18
N ARG A 67 -39.41 -35.40 41.01
CA ARG A 67 -40.80 -35.52 40.42
C ARG A 67 -42.11 -35.47 41.28
N PRO A 68 -43.36 -35.31 40.74
CA PRO A 68 -43.90 -34.84 39.41
C PRO A 68 -45.15 -33.85 39.44
N ASP A 69 -45.43 -33.14 38.32
CA ASP A 69 -46.70 -32.72 37.62
C ASP A 69 -48.05 -32.39 38.37
N PRO A 70 -49.11 -31.72 37.77
CA PRO A 70 -49.25 -30.96 36.48
C PRO A 70 -50.18 -29.68 36.52
N ILE A 71 -50.41 -29.07 35.34
CA ILE A 71 -51.62 -28.33 34.83
C ILE A 71 -51.70 -26.77 34.86
N ALA A 72 -51.90 -26.24 33.64
CA ALA A 72 -52.69 -25.08 33.14
C ALA A 72 -52.15 -23.63 33.08
N ASP A 73 -52.30 -23.12 31.84
CA ASP A 73 -52.71 -21.79 31.36
C ASP A 73 -51.81 -20.56 31.47
N GLY A 74 -51.57 -19.94 30.29
CA GLY A 74 -51.63 -18.49 30.14
C GLY A 74 -50.35 -17.78 29.67
N PHE A 75 -50.29 -17.50 28.36
CA PHE A 75 -49.71 -16.32 27.69
C PHE A 75 -48.29 -15.77 28.03
N ASP A 76 -47.48 -15.82 26.96
CA ASP A 76 -46.58 -14.78 26.41
C ASP A 76 -45.18 -14.50 27.01
N VAL A 77 -44.30 -14.11 26.08
CA VAL A 77 -42.93 -13.55 26.09
C VAL A 77 -41.68 -14.44 26.33
N ASP A 78 -40.71 -14.15 25.44
CA ASP A 78 -39.24 -14.28 25.49
C ASP A 78 -38.47 -15.46 24.84
N ALA A 79 -37.93 -15.15 23.66
CA ALA A 79 -36.51 -15.08 23.33
C ALA A 79 -35.59 -16.24 23.77
N GLY A 80 -35.46 -17.24 22.89
CA GLY A 80 -34.39 -18.25 22.89
C GLY A 80 -33.17 -17.79 22.10
N LYS A 81 -32.08 -17.56 22.83
CA LYS A 81 -30.72 -17.18 22.40
C LYS A 81 -30.09 -18.21 21.45
N SER A 82 -29.48 -17.75 20.36
CA SER A 82 -28.35 -18.42 19.72
C SER A 82 -27.15 -17.45 19.67
N SER A 83 -26.01 -17.95 20.11
CA SER A 83 -24.76 -17.20 20.27
C SER A 83 -24.15 -16.85 18.92
N ARG A 84 -24.19 -15.56 18.56
CA ARG A 84 -23.33 -14.96 17.54
C ARG A 84 -22.14 -14.29 18.23
N SER A 85 -20.94 -14.76 17.92
CA SER A 85 -19.69 -14.05 18.20
C SER A 85 -19.53 -12.93 17.17
N THR A 86 -19.97 -11.74 17.53
CA THR A 86 -19.75 -10.50 16.76
C THR A 86 -18.35 -9.97 17.08
N LEU A 87 -17.47 -9.86 16.08
CA LEU A 87 -16.27 -9.03 16.18
C LEU A 87 -16.70 -7.56 16.24
N THR A 88 -16.56 -6.95 17.41
CA THR A 88 -16.75 -5.51 17.60
C THR A 88 -15.40 -4.81 17.43
N TYR A 89 -15.23 -4.06 16.34
CA TYR A 89 -14.18 -3.06 16.23
C TYR A 89 -14.63 -1.82 17.00
N LEU A 90 -13.89 -1.44 18.05
CA LEU A 90 -14.12 -0.24 18.84
C LEU A 90 -13.29 0.91 18.28
N TRP A 91 -13.95 1.93 17.74
CA TRP A 91 -13.46 3.31 17.67
C TRP A 91 -14.61 4.25 18.02
N THR A 92 -14.39 5.14 18.97
CA THR A 92 -15.39 6.06 19.52
C THR A 92 -15.36 7.44 18.83
N ASP A 93 -16.49 7.77 18.21
CA ASP A 93 -17.20 9.04 17.98
C ASP A 93 -16.50 10.42 18.03
N ARG A 94 -16.81 11.27 17.03
CA ARG A 94 -17.64 12.49 17.22
C ARG A 94 -18.04 13.21 15.91
N ASP A 95 -19.30 13.64 15.90
CA ASP A 95 -20.06 14.40 14.89
C ASP A 95 -19.43 15.71 14.36
N ALA A 96 -19.70 16.01 13.08
CA ALA A 96 -20.26 17.30 12.63
C ALA A 96 -20.64 17.24 11.12
N ARG A 97 -21.93 17.37 10.80
CA ARG A 97 -22.43 17.70 9.44
C ARG A 97 -22.55 19.22 9.28
N PRO A 98 -22.41 19.74 8.05
CA PRO A 98 -23.23 20.88 7.65
C PRO A 98 -24.04 20.63 6.37
N ASP A 99 -25.16 21.33 6.38
CA ASP A 99 -26.31 21.35 5.49
C ASP A 99 -26.01 21.96 4.11
N ARG A 100 -26.68 21.45 3.07
CA ARG A 100 -26.65 21.94 1.68
C ARG A 100 -27.86 22.84 1.46
N SER A 101 -27.64 24.10 1.05
CA SER A 101 -28.69 24.90 0.43
C SER A 101 -28.24 25.57 -0.87
N ALA A 102 -29.15 25.46 -1.83
CA ALA A 102 -29.12 25.81 -3.24
C ALA A 102 -28.87 27.29 -3.57
N ILE A 103 -28.29 27.56 -4.74
CA ILE A 103 -28.69 28.72 -5.57
C ILE A 103 -28.84 28.28 -7.03
N ALA A 104 -29.99 28.67 -7.60
CA ALA A 104 -30.52 28.31 -8.89
C ALA A 104 -30.07 29.23 -10.05
N ALA A 105 -30.27 28.71 -11.26
CA ALA A 105 -29.92 29.20 -12.58
C ALA A 105 -30.61 30.48 -13.07
N ARG A 106 -30.05 31.10 -14.15
CA ARG A 106 -30.75 31.78 -15.27
C ARG A 106 -29.76 32.18 -16.42
N PRO A 107 -30.22 32.50 -17.67
CA PRO A 107 -29.93 31.73 -18.90
C PRO A 107 -29.19 32.57 -20.01
N PRO A 108 -29.04 32.09 -21.28
CA PRO A 108 -27.99 32.54 -22.19
C PRO A 108 -28.41 33.66 -23.18
N MET A 109 -27.42 34.35 -23.75
CA MET A 109 -27.56 35.20 -24.94
C MET A 109 -26.89 34.56 -26.16
N SER A 110 -27.66 34.46 -27.23
CA SER A 110 -27.30 34.05 -28.59
C SER A 110 -26.78 35.24 -29.39
N PHE A 111 -25.79 35.04 -30.26
CA PHE A 111 -25.69 35.78 -31.53
C PHE A 111 -25.01 34.93 -32.63
N ALA A 112 -25.39 35.28 -33.87
CA ALA A 112 -25.42 34.48 -35.07
C ALA A 112 -24.11 34.33 -35.87
N THR A 113 -24.08 33.22 -36.62
CA THR A 113 -23.45 32.91 -37.94
C THR A 113 -23.09 34.12 -38.84
N ALA A 114 -22.03 34.11 -39.66
CA ALA A 114 -21.72 33.27 -40.84
C ALA A 114 -20.37 33.74 -41.50
N PRO A 115 -19.95 33.34 -42.73
CA PRO A 115 -19.62 32.00 -43.25
C PRO A 115 -18.25 31.88 -44.00
N ARG A 116 -17.80 30.62 -44.17
CA ARG A 116 -17.14 29.94 -45.33
C ARG A 116 -16.15 30.68 -46.26
N HIS A 117 -14.96 30.11 -46.49
CA HIS A 117 -14.69 29.20 -47.63
C HIS A 117 -13.25 28.61 -47.62
N PRO A 118 -12.99 27.47 -48.31
CA PRO A 118 -11.81 26.62 -48.16
C PRO A 118 -10.83 26.71 -49.34
N VAL A 119 -9.58 26.29 -49.16
CA VAL A 119 -8.73 25.80 -50.26
C VAL A 119 -7.83 24.65 -49.76
N ALA A 120 -7.79 23.60 -50.57
CA ALA A 120 -7.11 22.34 -50.36
C ALA A 120 -5.71 22.28 -50.97
N ALA A 121 -4.88 21.41 -50.37
CA ALA A 121 -3.94 20.46 -50.97
C ALA A 121 -2.88 20.91 -51.99
N SER A 122 -1.59 20.69 -51.69
CA SER A 122 -0.84 19.50 -52.18
C SER A 122 0.69 19.61 -52.00
N PRO A 123 1.42 18.48 -52.04
CA PRO A 123 2.77 18.32 -51.49
C PRO A 123 3.87 18.33 -52.56
N ILE A 124 5.12 18.61 -52.15
CA ILE A 124 6.30 18.38 -53.00
C ILE A 124 7.40 17.66 -52.21
N ARG A 125 7.76 16.48 -52.72
CA ARG A 125 8.95 15.69 -52.39
C ARG A 125 10.19 16.32 -53.04
N HIS A 126 11.35 16.28 -52.37
CA HIS A 126 12.51 15.44 -52.76
C HIS A 126 13.89 15.93 -52.23
N ARG A 127 14.64 14.93 -51.74
CA ARG A 127 16.07 14.64 -51.98
C ARG A 127 17.17 15.46 -51.28
N TRP A 128 17.88 14.74 -50.42
CA TRP A 128 19.31 14.87 -50.06
C TRP A 128 20.21 14.59 -51.29
N PRO A 129 21.47 15.11 -51.40
CA PRO A 129 22.60 14.56 -50.63
C PRO A 129 23.79 15.50 -50.27
N ARG A 130 24.48 15.10 -49.19
CA ARG A 130 25.93 15.12 -48.86
C ARG A 130 26.88 16.03 -49.66
N LEU A 131 27.63 16.88 -48.94
CA LEU A 131 29.09 17.01 -49.12
C LEU A 131 29.77 17.48 -47.82
N ALA A 132 31.01 17.04 -47.65
CA ALA A 132 31.78 17.04 -46.40
C ALA A 132 32.93 18.07 -46.39
N LEU A 133 33.57 18.15 -45.21
CA LEU A 133 34.93 18.62 -44.89
C LEU A 133 35.18 20.07 -44.42
N LEU A 134 35.44 20.15 -43.11
CA LEU A 134 36.63 20.71 -42.43
C LEU A 134 37.13 22.13 -42.78
N LEU A 135 37.07 23.02 -41.78
CA LEU A 135 38.21 23.85 -41.39
C LEU A 135 38.07 24.34 -39.94
N PHE A 136 39.08 24.00 -39.14
CA PHE A 136 39.31 24.47 -37.78
C PHE A 136 39.86 25.91 -37.79
N ALA A 137 39.42 26.73 -36.82
CA ALA A 137 40.23 27.60 -35.94
C ALA A 137 39.64 29.01 -35.71
N LEU A 138 39.03 29.16 -34.52
CA LEU A 138 39.23 30.20 -33.48
C LEU A 138 39.06 31.70 -33.77
N VAL A 139 38.60 32.37 -32.69
CA VAL A 139 38.41 33.82 -32.42
C VAL A 139 37.00 34.29 -32.83
N GLY A 140 36.12 34.80 -31.97
CA GLY A 140 36.16 35.18 -30.57
C GLY A 140 34.99 36.16 -30.33
N LEU A 141 34.30 36.03 -29.19
CA LEU A 141 33.29 36.95 -28.63
C LEU A 141 32.09 37.36 -29.52
N ALA A 142 30.92 36.81 -29.21
CA ALA A 142 29.70 37.56 -28.86
C ALA A 142 28.45 36.66 -28.98
N ALA A 143 28.06 35.98 -27.90
CA ALA A 143 26.67 35.57 -27.65
C ALA A 143 26.58 34.85 -26.30
N ALA A 144 26.30 35.60 -25.22
CA ALA A 144 25.75 35.03 -24.00
C ALA A 144 25.08 36.13 -23.18
N ALA A 145 23.88 36.54 -23.60
CA ALA A 145 22.95 37.28 -22.76
C ALA A 145 21.54 37.02 -23.28
N CYS A 146 20.90 35.95 -22.79
CA CYS A 146 19.47 35.84 -22.55
C CYS A 146 19.18 34.53 -21.77
N GLY A 147 19.25 34.65 -20.45
CA GLY A 147 18.30 34.09 -19.49
C GLY A 147 18.08 32.57 -19.43
N SER A 148 19.04 31.82 -18.88
CA SER A 148 18.70 30.63 -18.08
C SER A 148 18.72 31.03 -16.61
N GLY A 149 17.54 31.18 -16.00
CA GLY A 149 17.42 31.37 -14.56
C GLY A 149 17.80 30.09 -13.83
N THR A 150 19.09 29.92 -13.53
CA THR A 150 19.53 29.04 -12.46
C THR A 150 19.20 29.72 -11.14
N SER A 151 18.19 29.21 -10.44
CA SER A 151 17.96 29.55 -9.04
C SER A 151 19.24 29.28 -8.24
N PRO A 152 19.59 30.12 -7.25
CA PRO A 152 20.73 29.85 -6.39
C PRO A 152 20.52 28.52 -5.63
N PRO A 153 21.60 27.75 -5.36
CA PRO A 153 21.50 26.43 -4.73
C PRO A 153 20.94 26.42 -3.29
N ASN A 154 20.64 27.60 -2.71
CA ASN A 154 20.17 27.77 -1.33
C ASN A 154 18.85 28.54 -1.21
N ALA A 155 18.04 28.65 -2.27
CA ALA A 155 16.65 29.09 -2.07
C ALA A 155 15.88 27.92 -1.45
N PRO A 156 15.26 28.07 -0.26
CA PRO A 156 14.39 27.03 0.27
C PRO A 156 13.30 26.73 -0.78
N PRO A 157 12.94 25.45 -0.99
CA PRO A 157 11.90 25.10 -1.94
C PRO A 157 10.63 25.90 -1.62
N ALA A 158 9.95 26.39 -2.66
CA ALA A 158 8.69 27.11 -2.48
C ALA A 158 7.74 26.28 -1.60
N SER A 159 7.09 26.92 -0.62
CA SER A 159 6.14 26.26 0.27
C SER A 159 5.15 25.43 -0.52
N ARG A 160 5.12 24.11 -0.27
CA ARG A 160 4.20 23.20 -0.94
C ARG A 160 2.85 23.22 -0.24
N THR A 161 1.76 23.17 -1.01
CA THR A 161 0.42 22.98 -0.46
C THR A 161 0.22 21.53 -0.04
N LEU A 162 -0.36 21.32 1.13
CA LEU A 162 -0.70 20.02 1.70
C LEU A 162 -2.14 19.63 1.35
N ALA A 163 -2.51 18.38 1.65
CA ALA A 163 -3.84 17.82 1.32
C ALA A 163 -5.01 18.58 1.97
N ASP A 164 -4.77 19.20 3.13
CA ASP A 164 -5.76 20.02 3.86
C ASP A 164 -5.85 21.48 3.35
N GLY A 165 -5.09 21.81 2.29
CA GLY A 165 -5.01 23.15 1.72
C GLY A 165 -4.05 24.10 2.44
N SER A 166 -3.47 23.69 3.57
CA SER A 166 -2.46 24.48 4.28
C SER A 166 -1.12 24.49 3.51
N LEU A 167 -0.25 25.46 3.83
CA LEU A 167 1.11 25.53 3.30
C LEU A 167 2.09 24.93 4.29
N ALA A 168 3.03 24.11 3.79
CA ALA A 168 4.17 23.69 4.58
C ALA A 168 5.01 24.92 5.00
N PRO A 169 5.58 24.95 6.22
CA PRO A 169 6.51 25.99 6.64
C PRO A 169 7.73 26.04 5.71
N PRO A 170 8.56 27.09 5.77
CA PRO A 170 9.88 27.07 5.14
C PRO A 170 10.69 25.86 5.60
N ALA A 171 11.42 25.23 4.66
CA ALA A 171 12.30 24.11 5.01
C ALA A 171 13.46 24.59 5.89
N PRO A 172 13.82 23.87 6.96
CA PRO A 172 14.99 24.19 7.77
C PRO A 172 16.29 23.95 6.98
N PRO A 173 17.39 24.63 7.34
CA PRO A 173 18.70 24.35 6.75
C PRO A 173 19.14 22.92 7.12
N VAL A 174 19.60 22.18 6.12
CA VAL A 174 20.05 20.79 6.29
C VAL A 174 21.57 20.72 6.21
N PRO A 175 22.27 20.21 7.24
CA PRO A 175 23.71 20.00 7.19
C PRO A 175 24.12 18.90 6.19
N ASP A 176 25.26 19.09 5.54
CA ASP A 176 25.94 18.06 4.76
C ASP A 176 26.87 17.21 5.63
N GLY A 177 27.16 15.98 5.20
CA GLY A 177 28.17 15.12 5.84
C GLY A 177 27.65 14.25 6.99
N PRO A 178 28.56 13.66 7.80
CA PRO A 178 28.19 12.72 8.86
C PRO A 178 27.40 13.38 9.99
N LEU A 179 26.69 12.58 10.78
CA LEU A 179 26.10 13.03 12.04
C LEU A 179 27.21 13.27 13.08
N ASN A 180 26.95 14.17 14.03
CA ASN A 180 27.80 14.37 15.20
C ASN A 180 27.79 13.11 16.12
N ASP A 181 28.94 12.75 16.70
CA ASP A 181 29.08 11.55 17.54
C ASP A 181 28.18 11.58 18.80
N ASP A 182 28.00 12.76 19.42
CA ASP A 182 27.10 12.93 20.57
C ASP A 182 25.64 12.72 20.16
N LEU A 183 25.26 13.21 18.97
CA LEU A 183 23.92 12.99 18.39
C LEU A 183 23.69 11.49 18.10
N ILE A 184 24.67 10.78 17.53
CA ILE A 184 24.61 9.33 17.34
C ILE A 184 24.39 8.63 18.68
N ALA A 185 25.17 8.98 19.71
CA ALA A 185 25.03 8.39 21.03
C ALA A 185 23.65 8.67 21.66
N ASP A 186 23.05 9.84 21.41
CA ASP A 186 21.71 10.16 21.87
C ASP A 186 20.61 9.44 21.09
N LEU A 187 20.77 9.23 19.79
CA LEU A 187 19.89 8.36 19.00
C LEU A 187 19.97 6.91 19.49
N ASP A 188 21.16 6.40 19.76
CA ASP A 188 21.34 5.07 20.32
C ASP A 188 20.66 4.94 21.69
N ARG A 189 20.76 5.94 22.57
CA ARG A 189 20.01 5.94 23.85
C ARG A 189 18.50 5.96 23.63
N ALA A 190 18.02 6.79 22.70
CA ALA A 190 16.60 6.96 22.44
C ALA A 190 15.95 5.71 21.81
N PHE A 191 16.68 4.97 20.99
CA PHE A 191 16.16 3.84 20.22
C PHE A 191 16.62 2.46 20.71
N LEU A 192 17.89 2.31 21.09
CA LEU A 192 18.50 1.02 21.50
C LEU A 192 18.52 0.79 23.01
N GLY A 193 18.20 1.80 23.83
CA GLY A 193 18.14 1.67 25.29
C GLY A 193 17.11 0.63 25.77
N ASP A 194 17.23 0.19 27.03
CA ASP A 194 16.41 -0.88 27.66
C ASP A 194 14.89 -0.54 27.82
N GLY A 195 14.40 0.49 27.13
CA GLY A 195 13.01 0.94 27.12
C GLY A 195 12.89 2.47 26.97
N LEU A 196 11.66 2.97 26.75
CA LEU A 196 11.33 4.40 26.79
C LEU A 196 11.26 4.88 28.26
N GLY A 197 12.41 4.95 28.93
CA GLY A 197 12.55 5.35 30.33
C GLY A 197 12.87 6.85 30.53
N ILE A 198 13.24 7.27 31.75
CA ILE A 198 13.53 8.69 32.06
C ILE A 198 14.72 9.25 31.24
N ASP A 199 15.71 8.42 30.89
CA ASP A 199 16.87 8.85 30.09
C ASP A 199 16.50 9.20 28.64
N THR A 200 15.39 8.67 28.10
CA THR A 200 14.95 9.00 26.73
C THR A 200 14.43 10.43 26.64
N THR A 201 13.79 10.97 27.67
CA THR A 201 13.36 12.38 27.69
C THR A 201 14.56 13.33 27.63
N GLY A 202 15.64 12.99 28.35
CA GLY A 202 16.90 13.74 28.28
C GLY A 202 17.56 13.64 26.90
N ALA A 203 17.52 12.45 26.28
CA ALA A 203 18.01 12.25 24.92
C ALA A 203 17.22 13.09 23.89
N PHE A 204 15.89 13.15 23.95
CA PHE A 204 15.10 13.96 23.03
C PHE A 204 15.42 15.45 23.11
N PHE A 205 15.64 15.99 24.31
CA PHE A 205 16.07 17.39 24.45
C PHE A 205 17.41 17.65 23.76
N ARG A 206 18.39 16.75 23.92
CA ARG A 206 19.70 16.90 23.26
C ARG A 206 19.64 16.69 21.76
N ILE A 207 18.80 15.76 21.28
CA ILE A 207 18.48 15.59 19.86
C ILE A 207 17.89 16.89 19.29
N GLY A 208 16.95 17.52 20.01
CA GLY A 208 16.37 18.82 19.67
C GLY A 208 17.41 19.92 19.43
N ALA A 209 18.45 19.93 20.27
CA ALA A 209 19.52 20.92 20.23
C ALA A 209 20.61 20.65 19.17
N ALA A 210 20.58 19.50 18.49
CA ALA A 210 21.67 19.06 17.61
C ALA A 210 21.73 19.78 16.24
N GLN A 211 20.77 20.66 15.94
CA GLN A 211 20.68 21.46 14.70
C GLN A 211 20.76 20.64 13.40
N ASP A 212 20.33 19.38 13.43
CA ASP A 212 20.33 18.48 12.28
C ASP A 212 18.91 17.95 11.99
N PRO A 213 18.11 18.65 11.18
CA PRO A 213 16.72 18.27 10.93
C PRO A 213 16.56 16.94 10.20
N ARG A 214 17.63 16.31 9.69
CA ARG A 214 17.55 14.98 9.05
C ARG A 214 17.01 13.93 10.03
N VAL A 215 17.36 14.02 11.31
CA VAL A 215 16.90 13.05 12.33
C VAL A 215 15.43 13.24 12.71
N ALA A 216 14.75 14.29 12.24
CA ALA A 216 13.34 14.52 12.50
C ALA A 216 12.43 13.42 11.92
N TRP A 217 12.89 12.69 10.90
CA TRP A 217 12.21 11.48 10.41
C TRP A 217 12.03 10.43 11.52
N LEU A 218 13.08 10.21 12.32
CA LEU A 218 13.07 9.25 13.43
C LEU A 218 12.11 9.70 14.54
N LEU A 219 12.03 11.01 14.80
CA LEU A 219 11.06 11.59 15.73
C LEU A 219 9.61 11.39 15.26
N ALA A 220 9.34 11.58 13.97
CA ALA A 220 8.03 11.33 13.38
C ALA A 220 7.65 9.83 13.49
N ASP A 221 8.58 8.92 13.22
CA ASP A 221 8.35 7.48 13.41
C ASP A 221 8.05 7.17 14.90
N LEU A 222 8.80 7.70 15.87
CA LEU A 222 8.51 7.49 17.28
C LEU A 222 7.11 7.95 17.68
N MET A 223 6.67 9.12 17.20
CA MET A 223 5.32 9.62 17.43
C MET A 223 4.25 8.64 16.91
N ARG A 224 4.50 7.98 15.77
CA ARG A 224 3.56 7.01 15.17
C ARG A 224 3.43 5.74 16.01
N PHE A 225 4.55 5.24 16.52
CA PHE A 225 4.64 3.94 17.20
C PHE A 225 4.36 4.03 18.70
N PHE A 226 4.73 5.15 19.34
CA PHE A 226 4.64 5.33 20.80
C PHE A 226 4.01 6.69 21.15
N PRO A 227 2.70 6.87 20.96
CA PRO A 227 2.01 8.15 21.13
C PRO A 227 1.68 8.48 22.60
N ASP A 228 2.39 7.94 23.59
CA ASP A 228 2.10 8.24 24.99
C ASP A 228 2.38 9.74 25.30
N PRO A 229 1.56 10.43 26.12
CA PRO A 229 1.63 11.89 26.21
C PRO A 229 3.00 12.47 26.62
N PRO A 230 3.73 11.90 27.61
CA PRO A 230 5.08 12.36 27.95
C PRO A 230 6.07 12.23 26.78
N THR A 231 6.14 11.07 26.13
CA THR A 231 7.02 10.85 24.97
C THR A 231 6.63 11.77 23.83
N ALA A 232 5.34 11.87 23.52
CA ALA A 232 4.82 12.73 22.46
C ALA A 232 5.21 14.20 22.68
N SER A 233 5.07 14.72 23.90
CA SER A 233 5.45 16.11 24.19
C SER A 233 6.96 16.36 24.00
N ALA A 234 7.81 15.42 24.44
CA ALA A 234 9.25 15.52 24.27
C ALA A 234 9.66 15.43 22.79
N VAL A 235 9.04 14.53 22.02
CA VAL A 235 9.27 14.34 20.59
C VAL A 235 8.86 15.58 19.78
N VAL A 236 7.70 16.19 20.10
CA VAL A 236 7.28 17.45 19.45
C VAL A 236 8.26 18.58 19.76
N GLN A 237 8.64 18.76 21.03
CA GLN A 237 9.60 19.81 21.39
C GLN A 237 10.95 19.64 20.69
N ALA A 238 11.44 18.39 20.59
CA ALA A 238 12.67 18.10 19.86
C ALA A 238 12.54 18.40 18.37
N PHE A 239 11.40 18.05 17.76
CA PHE A 239 11.11 18.34 16.36
C PHE A 239 11.04 19.85 16.09
N GLU A 240 10.31 20.60 16.92
CA GLU A 240 10.19 22.06 16.82
C GLU A 240 11.56 22.75 16.93
N GLN A 241 12.40 22.33 17.88
CA GLN A 241 13.77 22.86 18.02
C GLN A 241 14.67 22.54 16.82
N LEU A 242 14.60 21.30 16.30
CA LEU A 242 15.39 20.90 15.13
C LEU A 242 15.00 21.63 13.85
N THR A 243 13.72 21.95 13.70
CA THR A 243 13.16 22.47 12.46
C THR A 243 12.89 23.98 12.49
N ASP A 244 13.02 24.62 13.65
CA ASP A 244 12.60 26.01 13.89
C ASP A 244 11.16 26.26 13.44
N THR A 245 10.28 25.29 13.73
CA THR A 245 8.84 25.36 13.42
C THR A 245 8.00 25.18 14.67
N HIS A 246 6.71 25.53 14.59
CA HIS A 246 5.74 25.28 15.65
C HIS A 246 4.67 24.31 15.16
N VAL A 247 4.61 23.11 15.75
CA VAL A 247 3.63 22.08 15.40
C VAL A 247 2.28 22.47 16.02
N PRO A 248 1.22 22.69 15.21
CA PRO A 248 -0.09 23.02 15.73
C PRO A 248 -0.65 21.88 16.59
N PRO A 249 -1.47 22.18 17.62
CA PRO A 249 -2.15 21.15 18.41
C PRO A 249 -2.99 20.22 17.52
N GLY A 250 -2.86 18.90 17.68
CA GLY A 250 -3.69 17.94 16.94
C GLY A 250 -2.97 16.61 16.68
N ILE A 251 -3.15 16.05 15.47
CA ILE A 251 -2.49 14.81 15.03
C ILE A 251 -1.04 15.13 14.63
N ASN A 252 -0.19 15.36 15.63
CA ASN A 252 1.18 15.85 15.49
C ASN A 252 2.00 15.03 14.48
N TRP A 253 1.84 13.70 14.47
CA TRP A 253 2.54 12.82 13.54
C TRP A 253 2.24 13.13 12.06
N ILE A 254 0.96 13.35 11.71
CA ILE A 254 0.59 13.60 10.30
C ILE A 254 1.21 14.90 9.84
N THR A 255 1.11 15.94 10.66
CA THR A 255 1.68 17.26 10.39
C THR A 255 3.19 17.20 10.21
N MET A 256 3.91 16.65 11.19
CA MET A 256 5.37 16.51 11.16
C MET A 256 5.83 15.77 9.90
N THR A 257 5.20 14.64 9.58
CA THR A 257 5.59 13.81 8.42
C THR A 257 5.28 14.49 7.09
N ASN A 258 4.13 15.17 6.98
CA ASN A 258 3.79 15.94 5.78
C ASN A 258 4.78 17.07 5.51
N TRP A 259 5.28 17.75 6.55
CA TRP A 259 6.29 18.78 6.41
C TRP A 259 7.62 18.20 5.94
N LEU A 260 8.09 17.11 6.56
CA LEU A 260 9.31 16.43 6.14
C LEU A 260 9.24 15.98 4.67
N PHE A 261 8.09 15.48 4.21
CA PHE A 261 7.85 15.16 2.81
C PHE A 261 7.83 16.41 1.91
N ALA A 262 7.20 17.50 2.34
CA ALA A 262 7.10 18.73 1.56
C ALA A 262 8.46 19.42 1.39
N TRP A 263 9.31 19.35 2.41
CA TRP A 263 10.67 19.86 2.39
C TRP A 263 11.65 18.97 1.61
N ASP A 264 11.25 17.74 1.27
CA ASP A 264 12.15 16.71 0.76
C ASP A 264 13.38 16.52 1.67
N THR A 265 13.13 16.42 2.98
CA THR A 265 14.20 16.32 3.97
C THR A 265 14.99 15.03 3.72
N PRO A 266 16.32 15.07 3.55
CA PRO A 266 17.10 13.87 3.30
C PRO A 266 17.17 12.99 4.55
N ALA A 267 17.39 11.69 4.34
CA ALA A 267 17.59 10.75 5.44
C ALA A 267 18.96 11.01 6.10
N PRO A 268 19.07 10.86 7.43
CA PRO A 268 20.37 10.94 8.08
C PRO A 268 21.24 9.72 7.71
N PRO A 269 22.59 9.83 7.70
CA PRO A 269 23.47 8.68 7.58
C PRO A 269 23.13 7.59 8.62
N GLY A 270 23.01 6.33 8.19
CA GLY A 270 22.64 5.22 9.08
C GLY A 270 21.15 5.14 9.45
N TYR A 271 20.28 5.96 8.85
CA TYR A 271 18.84 6.06 9.17
C TYR A 271 18.12 4.73 9.39
N VAL A 272 18.35 3.76 8.51
CA VAL A 272 17.67 2.44 8.54
C VAL A 272 17.96 1.68 9.84
N ASN A 273 19.15 1.84 10.43
CA ASN A 273 19.54 1.18 11.67
C ASN A 273 18.65 1.59 12.85
N TRP A 274 18.25 2.86 12.92
CA TRP A 274 17.32 3.32 13.95
C TRP A 274 15.87 3.10 13.54
N LYS A 275 15.54 3.30 12.26
CA LYS A 275 14.17 3.15 11.75
C LYS A 275 13.62 1.75 12.00
N ARG A 276 14.41 0.69 11.79
CA ARG A 276 13.94 -0.70 11.95
C ARG A 276 13.47 -1.04 13.37
N ILE A 277 14.00 -0.38 14.38
CA ILE A 277 13.78 -0.72 15.80
C ILE A 277 12.30 -0.62 16.22
N PRO A 278 11.60 0.52 16.06
CA PRO A 278 10.18 0.61 16.37
C PRO A 278 9.32 -0.34 15.51
N PHE A 279 9.72 -0.56 14.25
CA PHE A 279 9.01 -1.43 13.31
C PHE A 279 9.05 -2.89 13.79
N GLU A 280 10.24 -3.45 13.98
CA GLU A 280 10.43 -4.85 14.40
C GLU A 280 9.91 -5.13 15.82
N ARG A 281 9.84 -4.11 16.67
CA ARG A 281 9.19 -4.22 17.99
C ARG A 281 7.69 -4.43 17.89
N VAL A 282 7.04 -3.90 16.85
CA VAL A 282 5.61 -4.11 16.59
C VAL A 282 5.36 -5.40 15.82
N GLU A 283 6.19 -5.65 14.80
CA GLU A 283 6.08 -6.78 13.90
C GLU A 283 7.47 -7.28 13.47
N PRO A 284 8.02 -8.33 14.14
CA PRO A 284 9.31 -8.90 13.80
C PRO A 284 9.40 -9.44 12.37
N ALA A 285 8.27 -9.77 11.74
CA ALA A 285 8.23 -10.29 10.38
C ALA A 285 8.62 -9.24 9.31
N TRP A 286 8.84 -7.98 9.66
CA TRP A 286 9.44 -6.99 8.75
C TRP A 286 10.96 -7.05 8.67
N ALA A 287 11.64 -7.82 9.54
CA ALA A 287 13.10 -7.92 9.53
C ALA A 287 13.70 -8.23 8.14
N PRO A 288 13.14 -9.15 7.32
CA PRO A 288 13.66 -9.40 5.98
C PRO A 288 13.70 -8.17 5.07
N PHE A 289 12.78 -7.21 5.25
CA PHE A 289 12.78 -5.98 4.46
C PHE A 289 13.93 -5.06 4.86
N PHE A 290 14.24 -4.97 6.17
CA PHE A 290 15.31 -4.13 6.70
C PHE A 290 16.70 -4.75 6.61
N ASP A 291 16.78 -6.09 6.53
CA ASP A 291 18.04 -6.83 6.41
C ASP A 291 18.65 -6.73 5.01
N ASP A 292 17.83 -6.41 4.01
CA ASP A 292 18.29 -6.15 2.65
C ASP A 292 18.91 -4.75 2.55
N GLN A 293 20.24 -4.70 2.55
CA GLN A 293 21.02 -3.46 2.44
C GLN A 293 21.03 -2.91 1.01
N ASP A 294 20.70 -3.72 0.02
CA ASP A 294 20.67 -3.35 -1.39
C ASP A 294 19.25 -2.97 -1.85
N ALA A 295 18.26 -2.98 -0.94
CA ALA A 295 16.88 -2.61 -1.21
C ALA A 295 16.77 -1.20 -1.81
N ASP A 296 16.08 -1.09 -2.95
CA ASP A 296 15.70 0.18 -3.60
C ASP A 296 14.45 0.79 -2.95
N ILE A 297 14.41 0.77 -1.61
CA ILE A 297 13.32 1.34 -0.80
C ILE A 297 13.77 2.69 -0.24
N ASP A 298 13.07 3.76 -0.60
CA ASP A 298 13.18 5.02 0.13
C ASP A 298 12.46 4.92 1.47
N TRP A 299 13.21 4.53 2.50
CA TRP A 299 12.73 4.33 3.86
C TRP A 299 12.12 5.58 4.50
N ARG A 300 12.36 6.79 3.97
CA ARG A 300 11.69 8.01 4.45
C ARG A 300 10.19 7.98 4.14
N LEU A 301 9.82 7.34 3.03
CA LEU A 301 8.44 7.27 2.55
C LEU A 301 7.62 6.21 3.31
N ILE A 302 8.30 5.24 3.91
CA ILE A 302 7.69 4.06 4.54
C ILE A 302 7.22 4.37 5.97
N THR A 303 5.94 4.06 6.23
CA THR A 303 5.35 4.12 7.56
C THR A 303 4.42 2.94 7.82
N TRP A 304 4.03 2.73 9.09
CA TRP A 304 3.10 1.67 9.48
C TRP A 304 1.64 2.08 9.30
N GLY A 305 0.92 1.29 8.49
CA GLY A 305 -0.52 1.46 8.19
C GLY A 305 -1.48 1.09 9.32
N GLY A 306 -0.98 0.61 10.47
CA GLY A 306 -1.82 0.23 11.62
C GLY A 306 -2.28 -1.23 11.61
N VAL A 307 -1.84 -2.02 10.62
CA VAL A 307 -2.08 -3.47 10.53
C VAL A 307 -0.76 -4.22 10.39
N ARG A 308 -0.75 -5.48 10.81
CA ARG A 308 0.42 -6.38 10.71
C ARG A 308 0.54 -6.98 9.32
N ILE A 309 1.66 -7.65 9.08
CA ILE A 309 1.89 -8.44 7.87
C ILE A 309 0.85 -9.57 7.75
N ASP A 310 0.43 -9.91 6.53
CA ASP A 310 -0.28 -11.16 6.25
C ASP A 310 0.76 -12.26 5.94
N ASP A 311 1.24 -12.93 6.97
CA ASP A 311 2.18 -14.06 6.89
C ASP A 311 1.47 -15.42 7.00
N ARG A 312 0.13 -15.43 6.87
CA ARG A 312 -0.64 -16.67 6.93
C ARG A 312 -0.16 -17.64 5.85
N PRO A 313 0.02 -18.93 6.16
CA PRO A 313 0.29 -19.93 5.14
C PRO A 313 -0.81 -19.92 4.08
N LEU A 314 -0.43 -20.04 2.80
CA LEU A 314 -1.37 -20.01 1.67
C LEU A 314 -2.54 -21.00 1.81
N SER A 315 -2.32 -22.13 2.49
CA SER A 315 -3.35 -23.15 2.73
C SER A 315 -4.35 -22.80 3.84
N GLN A 316 -4.16 -21.70 4.58
CA GLN A 316 -4.94 -21.32 5.76
C GLN A 316 -5.91 -20.16 5.48
N VAL A 317 -6.62 -20.22 4.36
CA VAL A 317 -7.54 -19.16 3.91
C VAL A 317 -8.69 -18.85 4.88
N HIS A 318 -9.13 -19.84 5.67
CA HIS A 318 -10.19 -19.68 6.67
C HIS A 318 -9.70 -19.15 8.02
N VAL A 319 -8.39 -19.06 8.23
CA VAL A 319 -7.84 -18.59 9.50
C VAL A 319 -7.82 -17.06 9.48
N PRO A 320 -8.50 -16.40 10.44
CA PRO A 320 -8.40 -14.97 10.58
C PRO A 320 -6.97 -14.61 10.99
N CYS A 321 -6.36 -13.63 10.34
CA CYS A 321 -5.08 -13.11 10.79
C CYS A 321 -5.27 -12.15 11.97
N SER A 322 -4.33 -12.21 12.92
CA SER A 322 -4.35 -11.33 14.09
C SER A 322 -3.88 -9.92 13.70
N ARG A 323 -4.83 -8.98 13.57
CA ARG A 323 -4.57 -7.56 13.25
C ARG A 323 -3.88 -7.31 11.90
N CYS A 324 -4.06 -8.18 10.92
CA CYS A 324 -3.65 -7.94 9.53
C CYS A 324 -4.88 -7.69 8.63
N ILE A 325 -4.66 -7.36 7.37
CA ILE A 325 -5.70 -7.40 6.32
C ILE A 325 -5.46 -8.67 5.50
N PRO A 326 -6.30 -9.71 5.64
CA PRO A 326 -6.05 -11.02 5.05
C PRO A 326 -6.26 -10.98 3.55
N ALA A 327 -5.26 -11.41 2.76
CA ALA A 327 -5.52 -11.66 1.34
C ALA A 327 -6.57 -12.77 1.17
N LEU A 328 -7.35 -12.66 0.10
CA LEU A 328 -8.33 -13.66 -0.32
C LEU A 328 -7.73 -14.48 -1.46
N ASP A 329 -7.30 -15.69 -1.13
CA ASP A 329 -6.63 -16.58 -2.07
C ASP A 329 -7.62 -17.58 -2.64
N ASP A 330 -7.63 -17.71 -3.96
CA ASP A 330 -8.47 -18.64 -4.73
C ASP A 330 -9.95 -18.60 -4.29
N PRO A 331 -10.60 -17.42 -4.36
CA PRO A 331 -11.97 -17.27 -3.89
C PRO A 331 -12.93 -18.21 -4.61
N ALA A 332 -13.96 -18.68 -3.91
CA ALA A 332 -15.07 -19.34 -4.59
C ALA A 332 -15.78 -18.36 -5.52
N LEU A 333 -16.30 -18.88 -6.63
CA LEU A 333 -16.88 -18.08 -7.71
C LEU A 333 -18.29 -18.58 -8.00
N THR A 334 -19.15 -17.67 -8.44
CA THR A 334 -20.45 -18.01 -9.03
C THR A 334 -20.57 -17.39 -10.42
N ASP A 335 -21.46 -17.93 -11.24
CA ASP A 335 -21.84 -17.28 -12.50
C ASP A 335 -22.64 -15.99 -12.25
N ALA A 336 -22.93 -15.24 -13.31
CA ALA A 336 -23.71 -14.01 -13.22
C ALA A 336 -25.08 -14.17 -12.54
N SER A 337 -25.73 -15.34 -12.68
CA SER A 337 -27.03 -15.61 -12.04
C SER A 337 -26.89 -15.87 -10.55
N GLY A 338 -25.86 -16.61 -10.14
CA GLY A 338 -25.48 -16.82 -8.74
C GLY A 338 -24.93 -15.55 -8.09
N GLY A 339 -24.62 -14.52 -8.88
CA GLY A 339 -24.26 -13.17 -8.43
C GLY A 339 -25.43 -12.25 -8.07
N ALA A 340 -26.68 -12.73 -8.09
CA ALA A 340 -27.87 -11.91 -7.83
C ALA A 340 -27.95 -11.33 -6.40
N TRP A 341 -27.12 -11.80 -5.48
CA TRP A 341 -26.96 -11.24 -4.14
C TRP A 341 -26.33 -9.84 -4.16
N TYR A 342 -25.54 -9.53 -5.20
CA TYR A 342 -24.91 -8.23 -5.35
C TYR A 342 -25.79 -7.33 -6.22
N ALA A 343 -26.05 -6.11 -5.72
CA ALA A 343 -26.92 -5.16 -6.41
C ALA A 343 -26.30 -4.70 -7.73
N ASP A 344 -27.14 -4.47 -8.75
CA ASP A 344 -26.67 -4.02 -10.08
C ASP A 344 -25.89 -2.70 -10.02
N ALA A 345 -26.25 -1.81 -9.09
CA ALA A 345 -25.54 -0.54 -8.87
C ALA A 345 -24.24 -0.68 -8.05
N GLY A 346 -23.96 -1.88 -7.51
CA GLY A 346 -22.74 -2.14 -6.75
C GLY A 346 -21.51 -2.08 -7.66
N LEU A 347 -20.44 -1.45 -7.17
CA LEU A 347 -19.20 -1.35 -7.93
C LEU A 347 -18.42 -2.67 -7.92
N VAL A 348 -17.90 -3.04 -9.08
CA VAL A 348 -17.00 -4.17 -9.29
C VAL A 348 -15.73 -3.69 -9.96
N PHE A 349 -14.63 -4.35 -9.65
CA PHE A 349 -13.43 -4.32 -10.48
C PHE A 349 -13.51 -5.50 -11.43
N GLY A 350 -13.57 -5.22 -12.73
CA GLY A 350 -13.70 -6.23 -13.78
C GLY A 350 -12.38 -6.51 -14.46
N LEU A 351 -12.08 -7.80 -14.65
CA LEU A 351 -10.92 -8.29 -15.41
C LEU A 351 -11.38 -9.23 -16.51
N SER A 352 -10.65 -9.23 -17.63
CA SER A 352 -10.83 -10.20 -18.72
C SER A 352 -9.48 -10.71 -19.19
N VAL A 353 -9.29 -12.02 -19.15
CA VAL A 353 -8.04 -12.69 -19.53
C VAL A 353 -8.39 -13.90 -20.40
N ASN A 354 -7.78 -13.98 -21.58
CA ASN A 354 -7.98 -15.11 -22.52
C ASN A 354 -9.45 -15.46 -22.81
N GLY A 355 -10.34 -14.45 -22.80
CA GLY A 355 -11.77 -14.62 -23.06
C GLY A 355 -12.62 -14.97 -21.83
N GLU A 356 -12.02 -15.21 -20.67
CA GLU A 356 -12.74 -15.35 -19.39
C GLU A 356 -12.84 -14.00 -18.67
N ALA A 357 -14.04 -13.65 -18.22
CA ALA A 357 -14.31 -12.42 -17.47
C ALA A 357 -14.68 -12.72 -16.01
N ARG A 358 -14.22 -11.86 -15.10
CA ARG A 358 -14.52 -11.96 -13.66
C ARG A 358 -14.74 -10.59 -13.03
N ALA A 359 -15.74 -10.52 -12.16
CA ALA A 359 -16.05 -9.37 -11.33
C ALA A 359 -15.60 -9.60 -9.88
N TYR A 360 -14.88 -8.62 -9.32
CA TYR A 360 -14.49 -8.56 -7.92
C TYR A 360 -15.28 -7.44 -7.22
N PRO A 361 -16.27 -7.77 -6.37
CA PRO A 361 -17.11 -6.78 -5.71
C PRO A 361 -16.31 -5.84 -4.82
N LYS A 362 -16.49 -4.52 -4.97
CA LYS A 362 -15.70 -3.51 -4.25
C LYS A 362 -15.67 -3.72 -2.75
N HIS A 363 -16.83 -4.00 -2.13
CA HIS A 363 -16.92 -4.21 -0.68
C HIS A 363 -16.16 -5.46 -0.17
N ILE A 364 -16.00 -6.51 -0.98
CA ILE A 364 -15.14 -7.66 -0.64
C ILE A 364 -13.68 -7.24 -0.74
N MET A 365 -13.34 -6.51 -1.81
CA MET A 365 -12.00 -5.98 -2.02
C MET A 365 -11.61 -4.96 -0.94
N GLU A 366 -12.55 -4.20 -0.37
CA GLU A 366 -12.29 -3.30 0.76
C GLU A 366 -11.94 -4.03 2.06
N VAL A 367 -12.40 -5.27 2.22
CA VAL A 367 -12.10 -6.10 3.40
C VAL A 367 -10.77 -6.82 3.24
N HIS A 368 -10.48 -7.33 2.04
CA HIS A 368 -9.28 -8.15 1.79
C HIS A 368 -8.11 -7.37 1.23
N GLU A 369 -8.39 -6.34 0.43
CA GLU A 369 -7.44 -5.43 -0.21
C GLU A 369 -6.31 -6.10 -1.04
N MET A 370 -6.37 -7.41 -1.19
CA MET A 370 -5.45 -8.27 -1.92
C MET A 370 -6.18 -9.56 -2.28
N VAL A 371 -6.19 -9.93 -3.55
CA VAL A 371 -6.73 -11.19 -4.04
C VAL A 371 -5.69 -11.88 -4.90
N ASN A 372 -5.46 -13.18 -4.66
CA ASN A 372 -4.70 -14.03 -5.57
C ASN A 372 -5.68 -15.01 -6.23
N ASP A 373 -5.68 -15.08 -7.55
CA ASP A 373 -6.70 -15.83 -8.31
C ASP A 373 -6.13 -16.43 -9.60
N THR A 374 -6.89 -17.33 -10.23
CA THR A 374 -6.62 -17.88 -11.55
C THR A 374 -7.77 -17.52 -12.50
N LEU A 375 -7.46 -16.79 -13.58
CA LEU A 375 -8.43 -16.36 -14.59
C LEU A 375 -7.88 -16.60 -15.99
N GLY A 376 -8.68 -17.22 -16.88
CA GLY A 376 -8.24 -17.49 -18.26
C GLY A 376 -6.98 -18.37 -18.33
N GLY A 377 -6.80 -19.25 -17.34
CA GLY A 377 -5.62 -20.11 -17.21
C GLY A 377 -4.33 -19.40 -16.77
N ARG A 378 -4.40 -18.15 -16.29
CA ARG A 378 -3.25 -17.37 -15.82
C ARG A 378 -3.39 -17.06 -14.32
N ARG A 379 -2.28 -17.08 -13.58
CA ARG A 379 -2.26 -16.59 -12.19
C ARG A 379 -2.21 -15.07 -12.19
N ILE A 380 -3.06 -14.46 -11.37
CA ILE A 380 -3.11 -13.02 -11.17
C ILE A 380 -3.12 -12.65 -9.69
N GLY A 381 -2.54 -11.50 -9.39
CA GLY A 381 -2.60 -10.84 -8.08
C GLY A 381 -3.25 -9.47 -8.22
N ILE A 382 -4.19 -9.14 -7.33
CA ILE A 382 -5.04 -7.95 -7.41
C ILE A 382 -4.97 -7.17 -6.09
N PRO A 383 -3.98 -6.27 -5.93
CA PRO A 383 -3.99 -5.33 -4.83
C PRO A 383 -5.09 -4.28 -5.03
N TYR A 384 -5.84 -4.00 -3.96
CA TYR A 384 -6.74 -2.86 -3.90
C TYR A 384 -6.39 -1.96 -2.73
N CYS A 385 -5.78 -0.81 -3.04
CA CYS A 385 -5.52 0.23 -2.05
C CYS A 385 -6.78 1.08 -1.86
N THR A 386 -7.51 0.83 -0.77
CA THR A 386 -8.71 1.60 -0.35
C THR A 386 -8.39 3.09 -0.20
N LEU A 387 -7.27 3.41 0.44
CA LEU A 387 -6.77 4.77 0.64
C LEU A 387 -6.48 5.52 -0.67
N CYS A 388 -6.12 4.79 -1.72
CA CYS A 388 -5.72 5.32 -3.01
C CYS A 388 -6.85 5.27 -4.04
N GLY A 389 -7.99 4.65 -3.72
CA GLY A 389 -9.04 4.34 -4.69
C GLY A 389 -8.54 3.53 -5.89
N SER A 390 -7.52 2.68 -5.68
CA SER A 390 -6.76 2.05 -6.77
C SER A 390 -6.78 0.54 -6.70
N ALA A 391 -7.52 -0.08 -7.61
CA ALA A 391 -7.48 -1.50 -7.88
C ALA A 391 -6.56 -1.73 -9.08
N GLN A 392 -5.54 -2.55 -8.89
CA GLN A 392 -4.57 -2.91 -9.91
C GLN A 392 -4.57 -4.43 -10.04
N ALA A 393 -4.08 -4.95 -11.16
CA ALA A 393 -3.97 -6.38 -11.40
C ALA A 393 -2.66 -6.68 -12.09
N TYR A 394 -2.04 -7.79 -11.71
CA TYR A 394 -0.74 -8.23 -12.20
C TYR A 394 -0.77 -9.70 -12.56
N TYR A 395 -0.08 -10.09 -13.63
CA TYR A 395 0.24 -11.49 -13.86
C TYR A 395 1.33 -11.90 -12.88
N THR A 396 1.13 -13.02 -12.20
CA THR A 396 2.05 -13.52 -11.16
C THR A 396 2.64 -14.89 -11.49
N ASP A 397 2.33 -15.42 -12.68
CA ASP A 397 2.83 -16.71 -13.19
C ASP A 397 4.06 -16.61 -14.09
N GLN A 398 4.40 -15.41 -14.58
CA GLN A 398 5.59 -15.19 -15.41
C GLN A 398 6.79 -14.79 -14.55
N VAL A 399 7.33 -15.75 -13.80
CA VAL A 399 8.42 -15.50 -12.85
C VAL A 399 9.80 -15.92 -13.41
N PRO A 400 10.90 -15.34 -12.89
CA PRO A 400 12.25 -15.75 -13.30
C PRO A 400 12.52 -17.24 -13.01
N PRO A 401 13.46 -17.88 -13.75
CA PRO A 401 13.80 -19.28 -13.50
C PRO A 401 14.25 -19.53 -12.06
N GLY A 402 13.68 -20.56 -11.42
CA GLY A 402 13.99 -20.93 -10.04
C GLY A 402 13.08 -20.30 -8.98
N PHE A 403 12.13 -19.47 -9.38
CA PHE A 403 11.12 -18.87 -8.51
C PHE A 403 9.79 -19.61 -8.64
N GLU A 404 9.02 -19.65 -7.56
CA GLU A 404 7.62 -20.07 -7.56
C GLU A 404 6.74 -18.92 -8.08
N THR A 405 5.51 -19.25 -8.47
CA THR A 405 4.47 -18.26 -8.75
C THR A 405 4.38 -17.24 -7.61
N ILE A 406 4.28 -15.96 -7.94
CA ILE A 406 4.21 -14.90 -6.92
C ILE A 406 2.84 -14.93 -6.24
N GLU A 407 2.84 -14.86 -4.92
CA GLU A 407 1.62 -14.79 -4.10
C GLU A 407 1.67 -13.52 -3.28
N LEU A 408 0.87 -12.53 -3.70
CA LEU A 408 0.93 -11.19 -3.14
C LEU A 408 0.24 -11.13 -1.77
N ARG A 409 0.87 -10.42 -0.84
CA ARG A 409 0.39 -10.24 0.53
C ARG A 409 0.44 -8.79 0.98
N THR A 410 -0.38 -8.47 1.98
CA THR A 410 -0.36 -7.17 2.65
C THR A 410 0.84 -7.10 3.59
N SER A 411 1.77 -6.16 3.36
CA SER A 411 2.89 -5.93 4.28
C SER A 411 2.49 -5.24 5.59
N GLY A 412 1.38 -4.47 5.57
CA GLY A 412 1.00 -3.55 6.63
C GLY A 412 1.74 -2.21 6.60
N LEU A 413 2.66 -2.03 5.64
CA LEU A 413 3.41 -0.81 5.40
C LEU A 413 2.74 0.03 4.32
N LEU A 414 2.96 1.34 4.40
CA LEU A 414 2.49 2.33 3.43
C LEU A 414 3.65 3.21 2.96
N SER A 415 3.66 3.55 1.68
CA SER A 415 4.49 4.59 1.07
C SER A 415 3.62 5.77 0.68
N ARG A 416 3.69 6.89 1.41
CA ARG A 416 2.84 8.08 1.18
C ARG A 416 1.34 7.74 1.06
N SER A 417 0.79 7.03 2.04
CA SER A 417 -0.59 6.50 2.04
C SER A 417 -0.87 5.41 1.00
N ASN A 418 0.07 5.06 0.12
CA ASN A 418 -0.07 3.95 -0.82
C ASN A 418 0.34 2.64 -0.18
N LYS A 419 -0.42 1.58 -0.48
CA LYS A 419 -0.11 0.25 0.04
C LYS A 419 1.24 -0.24 -0.44
N VAL A 420 1.99 -0.91 0.43
CA VAL A 420 3.17 -1.68 0.04
C VAL A 420 2.81 -3.16 0.10
N MET A 421 3.05 -3.88 -0.98
CA MET A 421 2.82 -5.31 -1.07
C MET A 421 4.16 -6.07 -1.09
N PHE A 422 4.10 -7.36 -0.78
CA PHE A 422 5.26 -8.24 -0.88
C PHE A 422 4.85 -9.61 -1.40
N ASP A 423 5.81 -10.35 -1.94
CA ASP A 423 5.63 -11.75 -2.30
C ASP A 423 5.88 -12.68 -1.10
N PHE A 424 4.91 -13.56 -0.82
CA PHE A 424 4.97 -14.50 0.28
C PHE A 424 6.19 -15.43 0.24
N HIS A 425 6.59 -15.90 -0.95
CA HIS A 425 7.63 -16.92 -1.09
C HIS A 425 9.03 -16.36 -0.88
N THR A 426 9.29 -15.16 -1.39
CA THR A 426 10.63 -14.56 -1.40
C THR A 426 10.82 -13.44 -0.39
N SER A 427 9.73 -12.94 0.22
CA SER A 427 9.73 -11.70 1.01
C SER A 427 10.18 -10.47 0.23
N SER A 428 10.17 -10.53 -1.12
CA SER A 428 10.50 -9.38 -1.97
C SER A 428 9.37 -8.35 -1.87
N VAL A 429 9.72 -7.11 -1.54
CA VAL A 429 8.77 -6.00 -1.50
C VAL A 429 8.56 -5.46 -2.91
N PHE A 430 7.33 -5.09 -3.24
CA PHE A 430 6.99 -4.45 -4.51
C PHE A 430 6.45 -3.04 -4.28
N ASP A 431 6.83 -2.15 -5.20
CA ASP A 431 6.07 -0.93 -5.43
C ASP A 431 4.71 -1.33 -5.99
N THR A 432 3.65 -1.18 -5.19
CA THR A 432 2.32 -1.62 -5.61
C THR A 432 1.85 -0.94 -6.88
N PHE A 433 2.24 0.33 -7.13
CA PHE A 433 1.77 1.13 -8.26
C PHE A 433 2.50 0.81 -9.56
N ARG A 434 3.82 0.55 -9.45
CA ARG A 434 4.69 0.26 -10.61
C ARG A 434 4.88 -1.22 -10.88
N GLY A 435 4.55 -2.09 -9.92
CA GLY A 435 4.79 -3.54 -10.00
C GLY A 435 6.27 -3.94 -9.92
N VAL A 436 7.18 -3.01 -9.61
CA VAL A 436 8.64 -3.23 -9.58
C VAL A 436 9.06 -3.81 -8.22
N ALA A 437 9.89 -4.85 -8.21
CA ALA A 437 10.50 -5.37 -6.98
C ALA A 437 11.54 -4.37 -6.44
N LEU A 438 11.38 -3.97 -5.19
CA LEU A 438 12.21 -2.98 -4.48
C LEU A 438 13.15 -3.62 -3.45
N SER A 439 12.95 -4.89 -3.11
CA SER A 439 13.82 -5.63 -2.19
C SER A 439 13.82 -7.11 -2.54
N GLY A 440 14.79 -7.83 -1.98
CA GLY A 440 14.84 -9.27 -1.95
C GLY A 440 15.21 -9.92 -3.27
N PRO A 441 15.10 -11.26 -3.34
CA PRO A 441 15.58 -12.04 -4.48
C PRO A 441 14.98 -11.65 -5.84
N LEU A 442 13.77 -11.07 -5.88
CA LEU A 442 13.16 -10.61 -7.14
C LEU A 442 13.75 -9.27 -7.62
N GLN A 443 14.18 -8.38 -6.71
CA GLN A 443 14.93 -7.17 -7.07
C GLN A 443 16.29 -7.52 -7.67
N ASP A 444 16.98 -8.54 -7.15
CA ASP A 444 18.25 -9.02 -7.72
C ASP A 444 18.12 -9.44 -9.19
N GLN A 445 16.93 -9.92 -9.58
CA GLN A 445 16.58 -10.24 -10.97
C GLN A 445 16.09 -9.03 -11.77
N ARG A 446 16.02 -7.85 -11.15
CA ARG A 446 15.40 -6.62 -11.69
C ARG A 446 13.98 -6.88 -12.18
N TYR A 447 13.25 -7.70 -11.43
CA TYR A 447 11.94 -8.17 -11.85
C TYR A 447 10.86 -7.11 -11.61
N ALA A 448 9.93 -7.04 -12.56
CA ALA A 448 8.71 -6.26 -12.46
C ALA A 448 7.53 -7.10 -12.95
N LEU A 449 6.42 -7.00 -12.24
CA LEU A 449 5.16 -7.66 -12.58
C LEU A 449 4.56 -7.03 -13.84
N GLU A 450 4.02 -7.88 -14.71
CA GLU A 450 3.26 -7.44 -15.88
C GLU A 450 1.83 -7.04 -15.46
N MET A 451 1.45 -5.78 -15.65
CA MET A 451 0.13 -5.25 -15.23
C MET A 451 -0.98 -5.60 -16.24
N LEU A 452 -2.20 -5.82 -15.73
CA LEU A 452 -3.43 -5.98 -16.51
C LEU A 452 -4.33 -4.75 -16.36
N SER A 453 -5.15 -4.48 -17.38
CA SER A 453 -6.20 -3.45 -17.28
C SER A 453 -7.29 -3.86 -16.29
N VAL A 454 -7.67 -2.92 -15.44
CA VAL A 454 -8.81 -3.05 -14.52
C VAL A 454 -9.92 -2.11 -14.97
N VAL A 455 -11.12 -2.64 -15.19
CA VAL A 455 -12.31 -1.82 -15.50
C VAL A 455 -13.17 -1.69 -14.25
N THR A 456 -13.21 -0.50 -13.65
CA THR A 456 -14.19 -0.19 -12.60
C THR A 456 -15.55 0.04 -13.24
N SER A 457 -16.54 -0.77 -12.85
CA SER A 457 -17.88 -0.80 -13.44
C SER A 457 -18.94 -0.97 -12.35
N THR A 458 -20.21 -0.72 -12.69
CA THR A 458 -21.31 -1.31 -11.93
C THR A 458 -21.47 -2.80 -12.27
N TRP A 459 -22.00 -3.61 -11.35
CA TRP A 459 -22.25 -5.03 -11.61
C TRP A 459 -23.22 -5.25 -12.76
N GLY A 460 -24.27 -4.41 -12.85
CA GLY A 460 -25.27 -4.42 -13.91
C GLY A 460 -24.67 -4.25 -15.30
N GLU A 461 -23.83 -3.21 -15.46
CA GLU A 461 -23.17 -2.93 -16.74
C GLU A 461 -22.12 -3.99 -17.08
N TRP A 462 -21.39 -4.49 -16.08
CA TRP A 462 -20.38 -5.52 -16.27
C TRP A 462 -20.97 -6.83 -16.80
N LYS A 463 -22.00 -7.37 -16.14
CA LYS A 463 -22.63 -8.63 -16.58
C LYS A 463 -23.44 -8.47 -17.87
N ALA A 464 -23.90 -7.26 -18.21
CA ALA A 464 -24.50 -6.99 -19.50
C ALA A 464 -23.46 -7.04 -20.64
N ALA A 465 -22.25 -6.54 -20.40
CA ALA A 465 -21.14 -6.60 -21.34
C ALA A 465 -20.49 -8.00 -21.43
N TYR A 466 -20.47 -8.75 -20.33
CA TYR A 466 -19.90 -10.08 -20.22
C TYR A 466 -20.93 -11.07 -19.63
N PRO A 467 -21.88 -11.60 -20.42
CA PRO A 467 -22.95 -12.46 -19.91
C PRO A 467 -22.45 -13.76 -19.25
N ASP A 468 -21.32 -14.29 -19.73
CA ASP A 468 -20.68 -15.50 -19.21
C ASP A 468 -19.68 -15.21 -18.07
N THR A 469 -19.65 -13.97 -17.53
CA THR A 469 -18.76 -13.59 -16.44
C THR A 469 -19.01 -14.42 -15.18
N THR A 470 -17.93 -14.63 -14.44
CA THR A 470 -18.00 -15.04 -13.05
C THR A 470 -17.94 -13.83 -12.11
N ILE A 471 -18.33 -14.03 -10.86
CA ILE A 471 -18.20 -13.07 -9.77
C ILE A 471 -17.70 -13.82 -8.53
N VAL A 472 -16.89 -13.16 -7.68
CA VAL A 472 -16.53 -13.71 -6.37
C VAL A 472 -17.79 -14.03 -5.59
N ALA A 473 -17.89 -15.23 -5.02
CA ALA A 473 -19.04 -15.67 -4.25
C ALA A 473 -19.28 -14.78 -3.02
N GLN A 474 -20.53 -14.72 -2.54
CA GLN A 474 -20.94 -13.82 -1.45
C GLN A 474 -20.11 -13.97 -0.16
N ASP A 475 -19.64 -15.17 0.15
CA ASP A 475 -18.81 -15.46 1.32
C ASP A 475 -17.32 -15.62 0.98
N GLY A 476 -16.94 -15.33 -0.27
CA GLY A 476 -15.60 -15.51 -0.82
C GLY A 476 -15.12 -16.97 -0.85
N GLY A 477 -15.99 -17.95 -0.55
CA GLY A 477 -15.61 -19.34 -0.34
C GLY A 477 -15.02 -19.63 1.05
N ILE A 478 -14.99 -18.64 1.96
CA ILE A 478 -14.39 -18.78 3.29
C ILE A 478 -15.40 -18.68 4.43
N GLY A 479 -16.71 -18.64 4.13
CA GLY A 479 -17.76 -18.51 5.13
C GLY A 479 -17.82 -17.13 5.81
N ALA A 480 -17.13 -16.14 5.23
CA ALA A 480 -17.13 -14.77 5.74
C ALA A 480 -18.43 -14.03 5.37
N SER A 481 -18.68 -12.93 6.08
CA SER A 481 -19.76 -12.00 5.75
C SER A 481 -19.15 -10.63 5.48
N TYR A 482 -19.44 -10.06 4.32
CA TYR A 482 -18.93 -8.76 3.90
C TYR A 482 -20.06 -7.71 3.97
N PRO A 483 -19.98 -6.73 4.88
CA PRO A 483 -20.87 -5.58 4.86
C PRO A 483 -20.72 -4.81 3.53
N LEU A 484 -21.79 -4.21 3.02
CA LEU A 484 -21.73 -3.41 1.78
C LEU A 484 -20.95 -2.10 1.94
N ASN A 485 -20.74 -1.64 3.18
CA ASN A 485 -19.92 -0.47 3.52
C ASN A 485 -19.00 -0.84 4.71
N PRO A 486 -17.93 -1.61 4.47
CA PRO A 486 -17.03 -2.07 5.54
C PRO A 486 -16.14 -0.95 6.09
N LEU A 487 -15.92 0.12 5.32
CA LEU A 487 -15.05 1.23 5.70
C LEU A 487 -15.76 2.33 6.48
N PHE A 488 -17.10 2.36 6.49
CA PHE A 488 -17.91 3.37 7.20
C PHE A 488 -17.50 4.83 6.89
N GLY A 489 -17.08 5.10 5.65
CA GLY A 489 -16.65 6.43 5.20
C GLY A 489 -15.29 6.89 5.75
N ARG A 490 -14.47 5.97 6.29
CA ARG A 490 -13.11 6.24 6.79
C ARG A 490 -12.27 7.06 5.81
N ASP A 491 -12.40 6.78 4.52
CA ASP A 491 -11.56 7.33 3.46
C ASP A 491 -12.22 8.47 2.68
N ASP A 492 -13.40 8.96 3.10
CA ASP A 492 -14.19 9.92 2.31
C ASP A 492 -13.67 11.37 2.36
N ASN A 493 -12.79 11.68 3.31
CA ASN A 493 -12.38 13.06 3.64
C ASN A 493 -10.90 13.33 3.34
N GLY A 494 -10.34 12.69 2.32
CA GLY A 494 -8.93 12.82 1.96
C GLY A 494 -8.02 11.74 2.56
N PRO A 495 -6.71 11.83 2.28
CA PRO A 495 -5.74 10.88 2.77
C PRO A 495 -5.60 10.97 4.30
N ILE A 496 -5.82 9.85 5.00
CA ILE A 496 -5.68 9.76 6.46
C ILE A 496 -4.25 9.42 6.92
N PHE A 497 -3.35 9.20 5.96
CA PHE A 497 -1.91 9.02 6.17
C PHE A 497 -1.14 10.16 5.49
N PRO A 498 0.10 10.45 5.94
CA PRO A 498 0.89 11.53 5.36
C PRO A 498 1.23 11.28 3.89
N ILE A 499 1.04 12.31 3.07
CA ILE A 499 1.32 12.29 1.62
C ILE A 499 2.26 13.44 1.18
N GLY A 500 2.50 14.41 2.06
CA GLY A 500 3.31 15.59 1.78
C GLY A 500 2.61 16.60 0.90
N GLY A 501 3.40 17.30 0.08
CA GLY A 501 2.88 18.26 -0.89
C GLY A 501 2.02 17.59 -1.96
N VAL A 502 0.92 18.23 -2.34
CA VAL A 502 -0.04 17.73 -3.34
C VAL A 502 0.04 18.50 -4.64
N ASP A 503 -0.30 17.82 -5.74
CA ASP A 503 -0.50 18.45 -7.03
C ASP A 503 -1.89 19.09 -7.11
N GLN A 504 -1.94 20.42 -7.19
CA GLN A 504 -3.19 21.19 -7.14
C GLN A 504 -3.98 21.23 -8.45
N ARG A 505 -3.53 20.54 -9.52
CA ARG A 505 -4.25 20.51 -10.80
C ARG A 505 -5.62 19.82 -10.69
N LEU A 506 -5.81 18.97 -9.69
CA LEU A 506 -7.09 18.30 -9.37
C LEU A 506 -7.22 18.16 -7.83
N PRO A 507 -8.44 17.99 -7.31
CA PRO A 507 -8.65 17.58 -5.92
C PRO A 507 -7.89 16.27 -5.60
N ALA A 508 -7.38 16.14 -4.37
CA ALA A 508 -6.53 15.00 -3.99
C ALA A 508 -7.19 13.64 -4.26
N GLN A 509 -8.49 13.49 -3.98
CA GLN A 509 -9.25 12.26 -4.20
C GLN A 509 -10.05 12.25 -5.51
N GLU A 510 -9.74 13.13 -6.47
CA GLU A 510 -10.36 13.05 -7.80
C GLU A 510 -10.02 11.69 -8.44
N PRO A 511 -11.00 10.84 -8.79
CA PRO A 511 -10.75 9.59 -9.49
C PRO A 511 -10.25 9.88 -10.91
N ILE A 512 -9.07 9.37 -11.22
CA ILE A 512 -8.50 9.41 -12.57
C ILE A 512 -8.38 8.00 -13.13
N LEU A 513 -8.41 7.88 -14.46
CA LEU A 513 -7.88 6.73 -15.18
C LEU A 513 -6.42 7.05 -15.52
N GLY A 514 -5.51 6.27 -14.96
CA GLY A 514 -4.08 6.39 -15.14
C GLY A 514 -3.57 5.47 -16.24
N ILE A 515 -2.64 5.98 -17.05
CA ILE A 515 -2.05 5.26 -18.18
C ILE A 515 -0.56 5.57 -18.24
N GLU A 516 0.26 4.52 -18.32
CA GLU A 516 1.66 4.63 -18.74
C GLU A 516 1.79 4.17 -20.18
N THR A 517 2.26 5.07 -21.04
CA THR A 517 2.52 4.78 -22.45
C THR A 517 3.79 3.95 -22.64
N PRO A 518 3.94 3.20 -23.75
CA PRO A 518 5.13 2.40 -24.01
C PRO A 518 6.45 3.19 -24.03
N ASP A 519 6.40 4.49 -24.31
CA ASP A 519 7.55 5.42 -24.26
C ASP A 519 7.76 6.03 -22.86
N GLY A 520 7.02 5.58 -21.85
CA GLY A 520 7.21 5.93 -20.44
C GLY A 520 6.51 7.22 -20.01
N GLN A 521 5.65 7.79 -20.85
CA GLN A 521 4.86 8.96 -20.47
C GLN A 521 3.62 8.55 -19.68
N ALA A 522 3.45 9.16 -18.50
CA ALA A 522 2.26 9.01 -17.68
C ALA A 522 1.17 10.02 -18.10
N LEU A 523 -0.06 9.53 -18.24
CA LEU A 523 -1.26 10.27 -18.59
C LEU A 523 -2.34 10.05 -17.54
N ALA A 524 -3.14 11.08 -17.27
CA ALA A 524 -4.28 11.01 -16.36
C ALA A 524 -5.53 11.62 -16.99
N PHE A 525 -6.65 10.93 -16.83
CA PHE A 525 -7.97 11.35 -17.32
C PHE A 525 -8.96 11.37 -16.15
N PRO A 526 -9.50 12.52 -15.73
CA PRO A 526 -10.57 12.55 -14.72
C PRO A 526 -11.75 11.68 -15.17
N VAL A 527 -12.09 10.66 -14.38
CA VAL A 527 -13.00 9.58 -14.79
C VAL A 527 -14.38 10.13 -15.14
N ALA A 528 -14.92 11.00 -14.29
CA ALA A 528 -16.24 11.59 -14.49
C ALA A 528 -16.27 12.45 -15.76
N GLU A 529 -15.31 13.37 -15.94
CA GLU A 529 -15.26 14.26 -17.10
C GLU A 529 -15.06 13.49 -18.42
N ALA A 530 -14.18 12.48 -18.41
CA ALA A 530 -13.90 11.66 -19.58
C ALA A 530 -15.12 10.83 -19.98
N ARG A 531 -15.80 10.18 -19.01
CA ARG A 531 -17.03 9.41 -19.27
C ARG A 531 -18.13 10.31 -19.83
N ASP A 532 -18.39 11.44 -19.18
CA ASP A 532 -19.39 12.42 -19.60
C ASP A 532 -19.14 12.91 -21.04
N ALA A 533 -17.87 13.10 -21.43
CA ALA A 533 -17.49 13.48 -22.78
C ALA A 533 -17.79 12.37 -23.80
N LEU A 534 -17.43 11.12 -23.48
CA LEU A 534 -17.70 9.95 -24.34
C LEU A 534 -19.20 9.70 -24.53
N GLU A 535 -19.99 9.84 -23.46
CA GLU A 535 -21.46 9.68 -23.53
C GLU A 535 -22.12 10.75 -24.42
N ARG A 536 -21.52 11.94 -24.52
CA ARG A 536 -21.95 12.99 -25.47
C ARG A 536 -21.42 12.78 -26.89
N GLY A 537 -20.70 11.68 -27.15
CA GLY A 537 -20.12 11.37 -28.45
C GLY A 537 -18.84 12.16 -28.78
N ALA A 538 -18.21 12.80 -27.79
CA ALA A 538 -16.94 13.47 -27.99
C ALA A 538 -15.78 12.45 -28.03
N THR A 539 -14.69 12.80 -28.70
CA THR A 539 -13.44 12.04 -28.65
C THR A 539 -12.61 12.47 -27.45
N VAL A 540 -12.23 11.51 -26.61
CA VAL A 540 -11.30 11.72 -25.49
C VAL A 540 -9.94 11.15 -25.89
N MET A 541 -8.97 12.04 -26.11
CA MET A 541 -7.63 11.66 -26.55
C MET A 541 -6.58 12.57 -25.91
N LEU A 542 -5.46 11.99 -25.50
CA LEU A 542 -4.25 12.70 -25.06
C LEU A 542 -3.03 11.94 -25.56
N ASN A 543 -2.11 12.63 -26.21
CA ASN A 543 -0.80 12.09 -26.63
C ASN A 543 -0.88 10.73 -27.36
N GLY A 544 -1.84 10.58 -28.29
CA GLY A 544 -2.00 9.37 -29.09
C GLY A 544 -2.71 8.21 -28.38
N VAL A 545 -3.18 8.42 -27.14
CA VAL A 545 -4.03 7.49 -26.41
C VAL A 545 -5.49 7.95 -26.49
N HIS A 546 -6.39 7.05 -26.86
CA HIS A 546 -7.83 7.27 -26.93
C HIS A 546 -8.54 6.49 -25.85
N LEU A 547 -9.46 7.14 -25.14
CA LEU A 547 -10.36 6.48 -24.19
C LEU A 547 -11.64 6.01 -24.88
N MET A 548 -12.20 4.93 -24.35
CA MET A 548 -13.48 4.38 -24.80
C MET A 548 -14.27 3.81 -23.62
N MET A 549 -15.59 3.78 -23.77
CA MET A 549 -16.47 3.10 -22.82
C MET A 549 -16.21 1.60 -22.85
N ALA A 550 -16.05 0.98 -21.68
CA ALA A 550 -15.90 -0.46 -21.54
C ALA A 550 -16.76 -0.94 -20.38
N ALA A 551 -17.82 -1.67 -20.70
CA ALA A 551 -18.75 -2.22 -19.71
C ALA A 551 -19.23 -1.16 -18.68
N GLY A 552 -19.57 0.06 -19.10
CA GLY A 552 -19.96 1.16 -18.18
C GLY A 552 -18.80 1.91 -17.52
N GLY A 553 -17.60 1.31 -17.49
CA GLY A 553 -16.35 1.95 -17.12
C GLY A 553 -15.59 2.56 -18.31
N LEU A 554 -14.29 2.76 -18.12
CA LEU A 554 -13.37 3.29 -19.13
C LEU A 554 -12.26 2.29 -19.43
N SER A 555 -11.82 2.27 -20.68
CA SER A 555 -10.60 1.62 -21.14
C SER A 555 -9.89 2.53 -22.14
N ALA A 556 -8.68 2.16 -22.57
CA ALA A 556 -7.94 2.94 -23.54
C ALA A 556 -7.20 2.07 -24.56
N ALA A 557 -6.86 2.70 -25.69
CA ALA A 557 -6.01 2.14 -26.72
C ALA A 557 -5.12 3.21 -27.34
N LEU A 558 -4.02 2.78 -27.96
CA LEU A 558 -3.21 3.61 -28.84
C LEU A 558 -4.00 3.98 -30.12
N ALA A 559 -3.50 4.96 -30.86
CA ALA A 559 -4.10 5.42 -32.11
C ALA A 559 -4.27 4.33 -33.19
N ASP A 560 -3.50 3.24 -33.13
CA ASP A 560 -3.62 2.09 -34.03
C ASP A 560 -4.64 1.03 -33.55
N GLY A 561 -5.30 1.28 -32.41
CA GLY A 561 -6.27 0.38 -31.81
C GLY A 561 -5.67 -0.64 -30.84
N THR A 562 -4.35 -0.65 -30.63
CA THR A 562 -3.71 -1.54 -29.66
C THR A 562 -4.19 -1.19 -28.24
N PRO A 563 -4.81 -2.12 -27.49
CA PRO A 563 -5.22 -1.86 -26.12
C PRO A 563 -4.03 -1.47 -25.25
N ILE A 564 -4.25 -0.54 -24.31
CA ILE A 564 -3.23 -0.15 -23.34
C ILE A 564 -3.70 -0.46 -21.92
N VAL A 565 -2.73 -0.78 -21.06
CA VAL A 565 -3.01 -1.07 -19.66
C VAL A 565 -3.50 0.19 -18.95
N THR A 566 -4.60 0.05 -18.21
CA THR A 566 -5.21 1.14 -17.47
C THR A 566 -5.67 0.69 -16.09
N HIS A 567 -5.53 1.56 -15.10
CA HIS A 567 -6.20 1.38 -13.81
C HIS A 567 -6.68 2.73 -13.28
N GLN A 568 -7.67 2.71 -12.39
CA GLN A 568 -8.11 3.94 -11.71
C GLN A 568 -7.30 4.16 -10.43
N ALA A 569 -7.12 5.42 -10.06
CA ALA A 569 -6.56 5.83 -8.78
C ALA A 569 -7.08 7.22 -8.42
N PHE A 570 -6.98 7.59 -7.14
CA PHE A 570 -7.09 8.97 -6.72
C PHE A 570 -5.89 9.77 -7.21
N TRP A 571 -6.15 11.03 -7.55
CA TRP A 571 -5.15 11.94 -8.11
C TRP A 571 -3.89 12.07 -7.25
N PHE A 572 -4.02 12.16 -5.92
CA PHE A 572 -2.85 12.28 -5.04
C PHE A 572 -1.93 11.07 -5.16
N ALA A 573 -2.49 9.87 -5.32
CA ALA A 573 -1.71 8.64 -5.45
C ALA A 573 -0.98 8.64 -6.79
N TRP A 574 -1.71 8.84 -7.90
CA TRP A 574 -1.13 8.85 -9.25
C TRP A 574 -0.05 9.92 -9.43
N SER A 575 -0.32 11.16 -9.02
CA SER A 575 0.60 12.29 -9.21
C SER A 575 1.89 12.17 -8.38
N GLN A 576 1.91 11.36 -7.31
CA GLN A 576 3.13 11.11 -6.54
C GLN A 576 4.11 10.18 -7.25
N PHE A 577 3.61 9.14 -7.93
CA PHE A 577 4.43 8.25 -8.75
C PHE A 577 4.74 8.87 -10.11
N HIS A 578 3.86 9.75 -10.61
CA HIS A 578 3.97 10.40 -11.91
C HIS A 578 3.87 11.93 -11.80
N PRO A 579 4.85 12.63 -11.18
CA PRO A 579 4.78 14.07 -10.95
C PRO A 579 4.73 14.89 -12.25
N GLN A 580 5.23 14.32 -13.36
CA GLN A 580 5.20 14.93 -14.69
C GLN A 580 4.00 14.50 -15.54
N THR A 581 3.03 13.79 -14.96
CA THR A 581 1.87 13.26 -15.70
C THR A 581 1.19 14.36 -16.50
N ALA A 582 0.94 14.08 -17.79
CA ALA A 582 0.08 14.93 -18.59
C ALA A 582 -1.37 14.64 -18.18
N ARG A 583 -2.21 15.68 -18.18
CA ARG A 583 -3.61 15.58 -17.79
C ARG A 583 -4.50 15.93 -18.97
N TRP A 584 -5.49 15.10 -19.23
CA TRP A 584 -6.52 15.44 -20.20
C TRP A 584 -7.51 16.42 -19.56
N SER A 585 -7.94 17.40 -20.35
CA SER A 585 -9.03 18.29 -19.99
C SER A 585 -9.99 18.39 -21.17
N PRO A 586 -11.32 18.46 -20.92
CA PRO A 586 -12.28 18.71 -21.98
C PRO A 586 -11.93 20.00 -22.72
N SER A 587 -12.12 20.01 -24.03
CA SER A 587 -12.05 21.26 -24.79
C SER A 587 -13.17 22.19 -24.30
N PRO A 588 -12.89 23.49 -24.06
CA PRO A 588 -13.85 24.45 -23.55
C PRO A 588 -15.04 24.69 -24.49
#